data_AF-A0AA88U8D5-F1
#
_entry.id   AF-A0AA88U8D5-F1
#
_cell.length_a   1.000
_cell.length_b   1.000
_cell.length_c   1.000
_cell.angle_alpha   90.00
_cell.angle_beta   90.00
_cell.angle_gamma   90.00
#
_symmetry.space_group_name_H-M   'P 1'
#
loop_
_entity.id
_entity.type
_entity.pdbx_description
1 polymer ?
#
loop_
_entity_poly.entity_id
_entity_poly.type
_entity_poly.pdbx_seq_one_letter_code
_entity_poly.pdbx_strand_id
1 'polypeptide(L)'
;MARLYPFLSLLLALAALHGTCGVEYEVENDTPNTLGGVRFDHDIGIPFTKNIMGTINKFIWKVFEQPTPADRKYVPRCSCKACKVMYSIRKAFTVVMYHELTHVFQWSGNFTAPGSLTEGIADYMVLRAKLNGPGFALPGQGDRWDEGYSVTARFLEYCDGLRPEFTAALNNKMRHAYSEDYFVELLGKPLEQTTPAMARLYPFLSLLLALAALHGTCGVEYEVENDTPNTLGGVRFDQDIGIPFTKNIMGIINQFIWNVFEQPTPADQKYAAVVKVVIAQYDGFEGFVDISNNLINISAVYLQGMQGDVLRTAFRALMYHEMTHVFQWSGNFTAPSPLTEGIADYMVLRAKLNGTGFALPGQGDRWDEGYEVTARFLEYCDSLMTGFTAALNNKMRYAYSEDYFVQLLGKPVDQLWSEYKAKLFEDLPYELVDSSQNFHGEWDANLLIEADSAKGASFSTSHSTMQVPCKAAEASSREKLG
;
A
#
# COMPACT_ATOMS: atom_id res chain seq x y z
N MET A 1 42.54 -24.19 -0.19
CA MET A 1 42.04 -24.20 -1.60
C MET A 1 40.63 -23.66 -1.59
N ALA A 2 40.37 -22.73 -2.51
CA ALA A 2 39.28 -21.77 -2.51
C ALA A 2 37.89 -22.34 -2.83
N ARG A 3 36.85 -21.72 -2.26
CA ARG A 3 35.58 -21.46 -2.95
C ARG A 3 35.17 -20.00 -2.66
N LEU A 4 35.11 -19.21 -3.74
CA LEU A 4 34.82 -17.78 -3.74
C LEU A 4 33.32 -17.49 -3.62
N TYR A 5 33.01 -16.38 -2.94
CA TYR A 5 31.77 -15.61 -2.97
C TYR A 5 31.50 -15.00 -4.36
N PRO A 6 30.26 -14.54 -4.62
CA PRO A 6 30.12 -13.16 -5.07
C PRO A 6 29.04 -12.39 -4.30
N PHE A 7 29.48 -11.51 -3.39
CA PHE A 7 28.84 -10.24 -3.11
C PHE A 7 29.62 -9.16 -3.88
N LEU A 8 28.92 -8.09 -4.26
CA LEU A 8 29.46 -6.80 -4.74
C LEU A 8 30.18 -6.79 -6.09
N SER A 9 29.58 -6.09 -7.06
CA SER A 9 30.34 -5.23 -7.96
C SER A 9 29.91 -3.78 -7.75
N LEU A 10 30.52 -3.16 -6.74
CA LEU A 10 30.78 -1.73 -6.69
C LEU A 10 31.86 -1.45 -7.73
N LEU A 11 31.52 -0.73 -8.81
CA LEU A 11 32.52 -0.18 -9.72
C LEU A 11 32.83 1.25 -9.28
N LEU A 12 33.86 1.36 -8.43
CA LEU A 12 34.58 2.61 -8.16
C LEU A 12 35.48 2.88 -9.38
N ALA A 13 35.11 3.84 -10.22
CA ALA A 13 36.04 4.55 -11.08
C ALA A 13 36.21 5.96 -10.51
N LEU A 14 37.40 6.25 -10.00
CA LEU A 14 37.85 7.58 -9.64
C LEU A 14 37.94 8.43 -10.92
N ALA A 15 37.07 9.41 -11.06
CA ALA A 15 37.34 10.63 -11.80
C ALA A 15 37.10 11.81 -10.85
N ALA A 16 38.10 12.11 -10.02
CA ALA A 16 38.20 13.44 -9.44
C ALA A 16 38.51 14.39 -10.59
N LEU A 17 37.53 15.18 -11.04
CA LEU A 17 37.67 16.49 -11.69
C LEU A 17 36.26 17.11 -11.84
N HIS A 18 35.99 18.10 -10.98
CA HIS A 18 35.06 19.22 -11.19
C HIS A 18 33.56 18.91 -11.42
N GLY A 19 32.82 18.90 -10.30
CA GLY A 19 31.56 19.63 -10.16
C GLY A 19 30.46 19.41 -11.20
N THR A 20 29.74 18.27 -11.14
CA THR A 20 28.32 18.25 -11.54
C THR A 20 27.54 17.30 -10.63
N CYS A 21 26.57 17.86 -9.91
CA CYS A 21 25.73 17.16 -8.93
C CYS A 21 24.50 16.52 -9.61
N GLY A 22 24.74 15.71 -10.65
CA GLY A 22 23.68 15.04 -11.41
C GLY A 22 23.34 13.67 -10.82
N VAL A 23 22.05 13.37 -10.66
CA VAL A 23 21.56 12.01 -10.37
C VAL A 23 21.46 11.25 -11.69
N GLU A 24 22.08 10.08 -11.78
CA GLU A 24 21.92 9.18 -12.92
C GLU A 24 20.59 8.41 -12.79
N TYR A 25 19.73 8.50 -13.82
CA TYR A 25 18.46 7.77 -13.89
C TYR A 25 18.56 6.56 -14.80
N GLU A 26 18.30 5.41 -14.22
CA GLU A 26 18.21 4.14 -14.92
C GLU A 26 16.75 3.67 -14.92
N VAL A 27 16.26 3.23 -16.08
CA VAL A 27 14.91 2.73 -16.23
C VAL A 27 15.00 1.48 -17.07
N GLU A 28 14.49 0.38 -16.52
CA GLU A 28 14.49 -0.93 -17.15
C GLU A 28 13.07 -1.50 -17.14
N ASN A 29 12.66 -2.03 -18.28
CA ASN A 29 11.52 -2.94 -18.35
C ASN A 29 12.07 -4.36 -18.27
N ASP A 30 12.02 -4.95 -17.07
CA ASP A 30 12.55 -6.29 -16.81
C ASP A 30 11.53 -7.41 -17.09
N THR A 31 10.32 -7.04 -17.53
CA THR A 31 9.24 -7.97 -17.88
C THR A 31 8.61 -7.67 -19.25
N PRO A 32 9.40 -7.48 -20.33
CA PRO A 32 8.92 -6.94 -21.61
C PRO A 32 7.87 -7.81 -22.30
N ASN A 33 7.84 -9.11 -21.97
CA ASN A 33 6.91 -10.08 -22.55
C ASN A 33 5.59 -10.20 -21.75
N THR A 34 5.43 -9.46 -20.66
CA THR A 34 4.18 -9.44 -19.90
C THR A 34 3.24 -8.36 -20.45
N LEU A 35 1.94 -8.51 -20.26
CA LEU A 35 0.96 -7.47 -20.62
C LEU A 35 1.31 -6.11 -19.98
N GLY A 36 1.87 -6.11 -18.77
CA GLY A 36 2.33 -4.90 -18.09
C GLY A 36 3.57 -4.28 -18.72
N GLY A 37 4.56 -5.09 -19.09
CA GLY A 37 5.79 -4.64 -19.75
C GLY A 37 5.55 -4.11 -21.16
N VAL A 38 4.75 -4.82 -21.98
CA VAL A 38 4.36 -4.36 -23.32
C VAL A 38 3.65 -3.01 -23.24
N ARG A 39 2.74 -2.87 -22.27
CA ARG A 39 2.00 -1.63 -22.05
C ARG A 39 2.89 -0.49 -21.54
N PHE A 40 3.86 -0.78 -20.67
CA PHE A 40 4.85 0.21 -20.25
C PHE A 40 5.63 0.74 -21.44
N ASP A 41 6.13 -0.13 -22.32
CA ASP A 41 6.90 0.29 -23.49
C ASP A 41 6.06 1.11 -24.48
N HIS A 42 4.80 0.73 -24.69
CA HIS A 42 3.88 1.40 -25.61
C HIS A 42 3.36 2.75 -25.05
N ASP A 43 2.85 2.77 -23.82
CA ASP A 43 2.05 3.90 -23.30
C ASP A 43 2.87 4.91 -22.47
N ILE A 44 3.93 4.46 -21.81
CA ILE A 44 4.80 5.28 -20.96
C ILE A 44 6.13 5.51 -21.67
N GLY A 45 6.91 4.44 -21.81
CA GLY A 45 8.24 4.42 -22.39
C GLY A 45 9.33 4.88 -21.42
N ILE A 46 10.51 4.29 -21.61
CA ILE A 46 11.75 4.67 -20.93
C ILE A 46 12.05 6.19 -21.04
N PRO A 47 11.89 6.85 -22.21
CA PRO A 47 12.21 8.28 -22.34
C PRO A 47 11.32 9.18 -21.48
N PHE A 48 10.02 8.91 -21.44
CA PHE A 48 9.08 9.65 -20.59
C PHE A 48 9.41 9.44 -19.11
N THR A 49 9.70 8.22 -18.71
CA THR A 49 10.05 7.86 -17.34
C THR A 49 11.31 8.59 -16.87
N LYS A 50 12.39 8.58 -17.66
CA LYS A 50 13.62 9.32 -17.31
C LYS A 50 13.36 10.84 -17.20
N ASN A 51 12.55 11.39 -18.10
CA ASN A 51 12.20 12.82 -18.07
C ASN A 51 11.42 13.19 -16.81
N ILE A 52 10.44 12.36 -16.42
CA ILE A 52 9.61 12.66 -15.26
C ILE A 52 10.37 12.46 -13.95
N MET A 53 11.24 11.45 -13.84
CA MET A 53 12.15 11.30 -12.70
C MET A 53 13.01 12.55 -12.49
N GLY A 54 13.57 13.09 -13.58
CA GLY A 54 14.32 14.34 -13.54
C GLY A 54 13.51 15.56 -13.08
N THR A 55 12.23 15.61 -13.46
CA THR A 55 11.31 16.69 -13.08
C THR A 55 10.88 16.58 -11.62
N ILE A 56 10.52 15.36 -11.18
CA ILE A 56 10.10 15.05 -9.82
C ILE A 56 11.23 15.32 -8.84
N ASN A 57 12.46 14.89 -9.15
CA ASN A 57 13.58 15.12 -8.26
C ASN A 57 13.86 16.61 -8.02
N LYS A 58 13.82 17.43 -9.08
CA LYS A 58 13.95 18.90 -8.95
C LYS A 58 12.82 19.48 -8.10
N PHE A 59 11.61 18.94 -8.21
CA PHE A 59 10.48 19.34 -7.38
C PHE A 59 10.70 18.98 -5.91
N ILE A 60 11.09 17.74 -5.61
CA ILE A 60 11.32 17.28 -4.24
C ILE A 60 12.41 18.11 -3.56
N TRP A 61 13.54 18.36 -4.24
CA TRP A 61 14.59 19.24 -3.70
C TRP A 61 14.10 20.65 -3.43
N LYS A 62 13.20 21.17 -4.28
CA LYS A 62 12.60 22.49 -4.06
C LYS A 62 11.69 22.48 -2.82
N VAL A 63 10.87 21.46 -2.65
CA VAL A 63 9.93 21.36 -1.52
C VAL A 63 10.67 21.11 -0.20
N PHE A 64 11.73 20.32 -0.20
CA PHE A 64 12.56 20.06 0.98
C PHE A 64 13.65 21.10 1.24
N GLU A 65 13.68 22.22 0.49
CA GLU A 65 14.72 23.24 0.61
C GLU A 65 16.15 22.67 0.56
N GLN A 66 16.45 21.86 -0.47
CA GLN A 66 17.78 21.31 -0.71
C GLN A 66 18.42 21.91 -1.99
N PRO A 67 18.66 23.24 -2.03
CA PRO A 67 19.06 23.93 -3.25
C PRO A 67 20.49 23.57 -3.68
N THR A 68 21.40 23.25 -2.74
CA THR A 68 22.80 22.96 -3.06
C THR A 68 23.16 21.48 -2.91
N PRO A 69 24.25 21.00 -3.55
CA PRO A 69 24.77 19.65 -3.36
C PRO A 69 25.04 19.27 -1.89
N ALA A 70 25.38 20.24 -1.05
CA ALA A 70 25.69 20.01 0.36
C ALA A 70 24.43 19.74 1.21
N ASP A 71 23.29 20.29 0.79
CA ASP A 71 22.01 20.14 1.51
C ASP A 71 21.30 18.82 1.16
N ARG A 72 21.57 18.31 -0.04
CA ARG A 72 20.91 17.14 -0.62
C ARG A 72 21.36 15.83 0.03
N LYS A 73 20.43 14.88 0.14
CA LYS A 73 20.77 13.47 0.41
C LYS A 73 21.58 12.91 -0.77
N TYR A 74 22.75 12.34 -0.49
CA TYR A 74 23.62 11.80 -1.54
C TYR A 74 23.03 10.53 -2.14
N VAL A 75 22.56 10.62 -3.38
CA VAL A 75 21.97 9.52 -4.16
C VAL A 75 22.62 9.50 -5.54
N PRO A 76 23.69 8.70 -5.74
CA PRO A 76 24.44 8.70 -7.01
C PRO A 76 23.65 8.08 -8.17
N ARG A 77 22.70 7.18 -7.88
CA ARG A 77 21.87 6.50 -8.88
C ARG A 77 20.45 6.29 -8.35
N CYS A 78 19.47 6.46 -9.21
CA CYS A 78 18.07 6.11 -8.95
C CYS A 78 17.55 5.23 -10.11
N SER A 79 17.08 4.03 -9.77
CA SER A 79 16.56 3.05 -10.73
C SER A 79 15.06 2.88 -10.58
N CYS A 80 14.33 2.91 -11.70
CA CYS A 80 12.91 2.55 -11.76
C CYS A 80 12.73 1.25 -12.54
N LYS A 81 12.00 0.29 -11.95
CA LYS A 81 11.58 -0.95 -12.59
C LYS A 81 10.06 -0.93 -12.70
N ALA A 82 9.55 -1.01 -13.92
CA ALA A 82 8.13 -0.90 -14.17
C ALA A 82 7.47 -2.29 -14.18
N CYS A 83 6.50 -2.51 -13.30
CA CYS A 83 5.63 -3.67 -13.34
C CYS A 83 4.18 -3.21 -13.12
N LYS A 84 3.36 -3.32 -14.18
CA LYS A 84 1.90 -3.03 -14.25
C LYS A 84 1.47 -1.58 -13.95
N VAL A 85 0.79 -0.94 -14.91
CA VAL A 85 0.09 0.34 -14.72
C VAL A 85 -1.22 0.37 -15.52
N MET A 86 -2.31 0.87 -14.94
CA MET A 86 -3.56 1.09 -15.66
C MET A 86 -4.37 2.27 -15.07
N TYR A 87 -4.42 3.37 -15.83
CA TYR A 87 -5.47 4.39 -16.06
C TYR A 87 -4.88 5.80 -16.29
N SER A 88 -5.27 6.51 -17.37
CA SER A 88 -4.50 7.62 -18.01
C SER A 88 -3.01 7.47 -17.69
N ILE A 89 -2.42 6.44 -18.28
CA ILE A 89 -1.29 5.69 -17.70
C ILE A 89 -0.16 6.61 -17.24
N ARG A 90 0.12 7.68 -17.98
CA ARG A 90 1.14 8.67 -17.62
C ARG A 90 0.80 9.46 -16.36
N LYS A 91 -0.44 9.90 -16.13
CA LYS A 91 -0.84 10.64 -14.93
C LYS A 91 -0.82 9.75 -13.68
N ALA A 92 -1.38 8.54 -13.76
CA ALA A 92 -1.32 7.59 -12.65
C ALA A 92 0.14 7.18 -12.34
N PHE A 93 0.93 6.89 -13.37
CA PHE A 93 2.36 6.65 -13.23
C PHE A 93 3.08 7.86 -12.61
N THR A 94 2.73 9.07 -13.02
CA THR A 94 3.31 10.30 -12.43
C THR A 94 3.02 10.38 -10.93
N VAL A 95 1.79 10.13 -10.49
CA VAL A 95 1.41 10.13 -9.07
C VAL A 95 2.28 9.15 -8.28
N VAL A 96 2.38 7.90 -8.75
CA VAL A 96 3.21 6.86 -8.13
C VAL A 96 4.67 7.30 -8.09
N MET A 97 5.20 7.88 -9.18
CA MET A 97 6.59 8.33 -9.19
C MET A 97 6.85 9.50 -8.24
N TYR A 98 5.89 10.41 -8.02
CA TYR A 98 6.02 11.46 -7.00
C TYR A 98 6.07 10.85 -5.59
N HIS A 99 5.27 9.82 -5.32
CA HIS A 99 5.28 9.09 -4.05
C HIS A 99 6.62 8.37 -3.85
N GLU A 100 6.95 7.44 -4.74
CA GLU A 100 8.09 6.52 -4.60
C GLU A 100 9.45 7.24 -4.62
N LEU A 101 9.60 8.27 -5.47
CA LEU A 101 10.84 9.06 -5.48
C LEU A 101 11.00 9.88 -4.20
N THR A 102 9.93 10.19 -3.48
CA THR A 102 10.05 10.92 -2.22
C THR A 102 10.80 10.09 -1.18
N HIS A 103 10.58 8.78 -1.11
CA HIS A 103 11.33 7.88 -0.21
C HIS A 103 12.84 7.89 -0.46
N VAL A 104 13.25 8.09 -1.72
CA VAL A 104 14.65 8.19 -2.10
C VAL A 104 15.31 9.42 -1.46
N PHE A 105 14.62 10.57 -1.46
CA PHE A 105 15.20 11.86 -1.06
C PHE A 105 14.82 12.33 0.35
N GLN A 106 13.76 11.78 0.94
CA GLN A 106 13.39 12.06 2.33
C GLN A 106 14.33 11.34 3.30
N TRP A 107 14.39 11.84 4.53
CA TRP A 107 15.07 11.20 5.63
C TRP A 107 14.07 10.39 6.46
N SER A 108 14.41 9.14 6.76
CA SER A 108 13.55 8.22 7.54
C SER A 108 13.75 8.32 9.05
N GLY A 109 14.53 9.29 9.56
CA GLY A 109 14.90 9.31 10.97
C GLY A 109 15.78 8.12 11.35
N ASN A 110 16.64 7.63 10.47
CA ASN A 110 17.33 6.34 10.66
C ASN A 110 16.33 5.20 11.00
N PHE A 111 15.20 5.17 10.27
CA PHE A 111 14.10 4.23 10.44
C PHE A 111 13.32 4.32 11.76
N THR A 112 13.49 5.40 12.52
CA THR A 112 12.70 5.65 13.74
C THR A 112 11.44 6.48 13.47
N ALA A 113 11.29 7.07 12.28
CA ALA A 113 10.07 7.76 11.89
C ALA A 113 8.92 6.74 11.71
N PRO A 114 7.70 7.03 12.20
CA PRO A 114 6.57 6.14 12.00
C PRO A 114 6.23 6.02 10.51
N GLY A 115 5.74 4.86 10.10
CA GLY A 115 5.34 4.61 8.72
C GLY A 115 4.28 5.60 8.23
N SER A 116 3.32 5.98 9.07
CA SER A 116 2.31 7.01 8.77
C SER A 116 2.93 8.36 8.38
N LEU A 117 3.99 8.80 9.06
CA LEU A 117 4.72 10.01 8.71
C LEU A 117 5.57 9.83 7.45
N THR A 118 6.25 8.69 7.32
CA THR A 118 7.12 8.37 6.18
C THR A 118 6.35 8.32 4.87
N GLU A 119 5.20 7.64 4.87
CA GLU A 119 4.26 7.57 3.73
C GLU A 119 3.47 8.87 3.58
N GLY A 120 3.12 9.52 4.70
CA GLY A 120 2.43 10.81 4.69
C GLY A 120 3.24 11.94 4.06
N ILE A 121 4.58 11.93 4.20
CA ILE A 121 5.47 12.88 3.51
C ILE A 121 5.49 12.60 2.00
N ALA A 122 5.44 11.34 1.57
CA ALA A 122 5.34 10.97 0.16
C ALA A 122 3.99 11.41 -0.45
N ASP A 123 2.88 11.17 0.26
CA ASP A 123 1.55 11.67 -0.14
C ASP A 123 1.46 13.21 -0.08
N TYR A 124 2.18 13.85 0.83
CA TYR A 124 2.30 15.32 0.88
C TYR A 124 2.99 15.86 -0.39
N MET A 125 3.97 15.16 -0.96
CA MET A 125 4.57 15.55 -2.24
C MET A 125 3.59 15.45 -3.40
N VAL A 126 2.79 14.39 -3.44
CA VAL A 126 1.69 14.22 -4.41
C VAL A 126 0.69 15.38 -4.29
N LEU A 127 0.33 15.75 -3.05
CA LEU A 127 -0.57 16.86 -2.75
C LEU A 127 0.00 18.21 -3.20
N ARG A 128 1.27 18.50 -2.88
CA ARG A 128 1.97 19.73 -3.30
C ARG A 128 2.13 19.84 -4.80
N ALA A 129 2.27 18.72 -5.49
CA ALA A 129 2.30 18.64 -6.95
C ALA A 129 0.91 18.83 -7.58
N LYS A 130 -0.16 18.94 -6.78
CA LYS A 130 -1.56 19.03 -7.22
C LYS A 130 -2.00 17.83 -8.05
N LEU A 131 -1.48 16.66 -7.70
CA LEU A 131 -1.77 15.39 -8.38
C LEU A 131 -2.74 14.52 -7.59
N ASN A 132 -3.19 14.98 -6.42
CA ASN A 132 -4.15 14.29 -5.57
C ASN A 132 -5.48 14.03 -6.31
N GLY A 133 -5.97 12.79 -6.22
CA GLY A 133 -7.23 12.36 -6.82
C GLY A 133 -8.45 12.53 -5.90
N PRO A 134 -9.65 12.14 -6.37
CA PRO A 134 -10.90 12.25 -5.59
C PRO A 134 -10.92 11.47 -4.27
N GLY A 135 -10.13 10.39 -4.16
CA GLY A 135 -9.99 9.58 -2.95
C GLY A 135 -8.93 10.08 -1.96
N PHE A 136 -8.31 11.24 -2.20
CA PHE A 136 -7.36 11.84 -1.28
C PHE A 136 -8.11 12.55 -0.14
N ALA A 137 -7.60 12.49 1.09
CA ALA A 137 -8.27 13.08 2.25
C ALA A 137 -8.60 14.57 2.04
N LEU A 138 -9.76 14.98 2.52
CA LEU A 138 -10.17 16.39 2.56
C LEU A 138 -9.44 17.13 3.70
N PRO A 139 -9.26 18.46 3.59
CA PRO A 139 -8.74 19.25 4.70
C PRO A 139 -9.57 19.06 5.98
N GLY A 140 -8.91 18.68 7.08
CA GLY A 140 -9.56 18.41 8.37
C GLY A 140 -10.24 17.06 8.49
N GLN A 141 -10.09 16.17 7.51
CA GLN A 141 -10.52 14.78 7.62
C GLN A 141 -9.62 14.01 8.57
N GLY A 142 -10.23 13.23 9.45
CA GLY A 142 -9.58 12.32 10.38
C GLY A 142 -9.59 12.76 11.84
N ASP A 143 -9.63 11.79 12.73
CA ASP A 143 -9.64 11.98 14.19
C ASP A 143 -8.22 12.12 14.74
N ARG A 144 -7.22 11.54 14.04
CA ARG A 144 -5.80 11.70 14.33
C ARG A 144 -5.04 12.16 13.10
N TRP A 145 -3.94 12.88 13.32
CA TRP A 145 -3.09 13.35 12.23
C TRP A 145 -2.35 12.23 11.48
N ASP A 146 -2.18 11.06 12.11
CA ASP A 146 -1.38 9.93 11.63
C ASP A 146 -2.19 8.69 11.24
N GLU A 147 -3.52 8.79 11.17
CA GLU A 147 -4.41 7.64 10.92
C GLU A 147 -4.39 7.12 9.47
N GLY A 148 -3.78 7.86 8.54
CA GLY A 148 -3.66 7.46 7.15
C GLY A 148 -2.79 8.42 6.36
N TYR A 149 -2.16 7.94 5.28
CA TYR A 149 -1.11 8.68 4.57
C TYR A 149 -1.60 10.01 3.99
N SER A 150 -2.77 10.01 3.35
CA SER A 150 -3.34 11.23 2.79
C SER A 150 -3.91 12.18 3.86
N VAL A 151 -4.31 11.66 5.03
CA VAL A 151 -4.67 12.47 6.21
C VAL A 151 -3.43 13.14 6.79
N THR A 152 -2.33 12.40 6.94
CA THR A 152 -1.04 12.91 7.38
C THR A 152 -0.51 13.98 6.41
N ALA A 153 -0.66 13.76 5.10
CA ALA A 153 -0.30 14.76 4.10
C ALA A 153 -1.08 16.08 4.26
N ARG A 154 -2.38 16.00 4.57
CA ARG A 154 -3.21 17.18 4.86
C ARG A 154 -2.80 17.88 6.16
N PHE A 155 -2.42 17.10 7.17
CA PHE A 155 -1.89 17.66 8.40
C PHE A 155 -0.55 18.39 8.18
N LEU A 156 0.34 17.81 7.38
CA LEU A 156 1.62 18.46 7.01
C LEU A 156 1.40 19.75 6.20
N GLU A 157 0.42 19.76 5.28
CA GLU A 157 -0.02 20.99 4.58
C GLU A 157 -0.53 22.05 5.56
N TYR A 158 -1.28 21.65 6.59
CA TYR A 158 -1.71 22.56 7.65
C TYR A 158 -0.54 23.09 8.48
N CYS A 159 0.41 22.24 8.88
CA CYS A 159 1.60 22.64 9.63
C CYS A 159 2.47 23.63 8.83
N ASP A 160 2.59 23.43 7.51
CA ASP A 160 3.24 24.39 6.60
C ASP A 160 2.51 25.75 6.56
N GLY A 161 1.19 25.74 6.72
CA GLY A 161 0.39 26.95 6.88
C GLY A 161 0.61 27.68 8.22
N LEU A 162 1.00 26.95 9.27
CA LEU A 162 1.34 27.52 10.58
C LEU A 162 2.77 28.05 10.64
N ARG A 163 3.72 27.29 10.08
CA ARG A 163 5.11 27.67 9.94
C ARG A 163 5.51 27.38 8.49
N PRO A 164 5.82 28.40 7.68
CA PRO A 164 6.34 28.20 6.35
C PRO A 164 7.47 27.17 6.35
N GLU A 165 7.36 26.21 5.42
CA GLU A 165 8.36 25.16 5.20
C GLU A 165 8.59 24.26 6.42
N PHE A 166 7.56 24.09 7.25
CA PHE A 166 7.56 23.14 8.35
C PHE A 166 8.00 21.73 7.92
N THR A 167 7.41 21.20 6.85
CA THR A 167 7.64 19.83 6.37
C THR A 167 9.09 19.65 5.88
N ALA A 168 9.67 20.68 5.26
CA ALA A 168 11.08 20.70 4.89
C ALA A 168 11.99 20.67 6.11
N ALA A 169 11.71 21.50 7.11
CA ALA A 169 12.45 21.54 8.36
C ALA A 169 12.34 20.23 9.16
N LEU A 170 11.14 19.62 9.17
CA LEU A 170 10.91 18.31 9.79
C LEU A 170 11.74 17.23 9.10
N ASN A 171 11.68 17.15 7.76
CA ASN A 171 12.50 16.22 6.98
C ASN A 171 14.00 16.41 7.27
N ASN A 172 14.47 17.66 7.38
CA ASN A 172 15.87 17.94 7.71
C ASN A 172 16.26 17.51 9.14
N LYS A 173 15.38 17.68 10.15
CA LYS A 173 15.63 17.15 11.50
C LYS A 173 15.67 15.62 11.52
N MET A 174 14.93 14.96 10.64
CA MET A 174 14.91 13.50 10.51
C MET A 174 16.18 12.90 9.90
N ARG A 175 17.24 13.67 9.67
CA ARG A 175 18.50 13.16 9.09
C ARG A 175 19.12 11.99 9.86
N HIS A 176 18.96 11.98 11.19
CA HIS A 176 19.64 11.01 12.07
C HIS A 176 18.71 10.22 12.99
N ALA A 177 17.57 10.80 13.39
CA ALA A 177 16.56 10.16 14.25
C ALA A 177 15.22 10.88 14.05
N TYR A 178 14.13 10.31 14.54
CA TYR A 178 12.83 10.95 14.65
C TYR A 178 12.41 11.03 16.12
N SER A 179 11.76 12.13 16.49
CA SER A 179 11.04 12.30 17.74
C SER A 179 9.76 13.11 17.46
N GLU A 180 8.67 12.78 18.15
CA GLU A 180 7.44 13.59 18.12
C GLU A 180 7.69 15.02 18.63
N ASP A 181 8.68 15.21 19.50
CA ASP A 181 9.09 16.53 20.01
C ASP A 181 9.49 17.49 18.88
N TYR A 182 9.91 16.99 17.71
CA TYR A 182 10.27 17.84 16.57
C TYR A 182 9.12 18.72 16.10
N PHE A 183 7.88 18.26 16.24
CA PHE A 183 6.72 19.09 15.93
C PHE A 183 6.61 20.26 16.91
N VAL A 184 6.86 20.02 18.20
CA VAL A 184 6.84 21.05 19.25
C VAL A 184 7.99 22.02 19.07
N GLU A 185 9.19 21.52 18.81
CA GLU A 185 10.39 22.32 18.56
C GLU A 185 10.23 23.23 17.34
N LEU A 186 9.57 22.74 16.27
CA LEU A 186 9.36 23.50 15.05
C LEU A 186 8.15 24.44 15.14
N LEU A 187 7.04 24.05 15.76
CA LEU A 187 5.82 24.86 15.85
C LEU A 187 5.77 25.78 17.08
N GLY A 188 6.62 25.56 18.08
CA GLY A 188 6.66 26.30 19.33
C GLY A 188 5.48 26.02 20.28
N LYS A 189 4.69 24.96 20.03
CA LYS A 189 3.53 24.56 20.85
C LYS A 189 3.27 23.04 20.76
N PRO A 190 2.71 22.41 21.81
CA PRO A 190 2.35 20.99 21.79
C PRO A 190 1.36 20.66 20.68
N LEU A 191 1.46 19.45 20.10
CA LEU A 191 0.58 18.97 19.03
C LEU A 191 -0.92 19.08 19.38
N GLU A 192 -1.25 18.81 20.65
CA GLU A 192 -2.59 18.88 21.22
C GLU A 192 -3.23 20.28 21.15
N GLN A 193 -2.41 21.33 21.03
CA GLN A 193 -2.83 22.73 20.89
C GLN A 193 -2.76 23.23 19.45
N THR A 194 -2.35 22.38 18.50
CA THR A 194 -2.24 22.71 17.08
C THR A 194 -3.48 22.33 16.27
N THR A 195 -4.37 21.47 16.76
CA THR A 195 -5.60 21.10 16.05
C THR A 195 -6.78 21.99 16.47
N PRO A 196 -7.53 22.59 15.52
CA PRO A 196 -8.66 23.47 15.84
C PRO A 196 -9.84 22.76 16.52
N ALA A 197 -9.83 21.42 16.64
CA ALA A 197 -10.88 20.64 17.28
C ALA A 197 -10.79 20.59 18.81
N MET A 198 -9.62 20.79 19.42
CA MET A 198 -9.39 20.51 20.85
C MET A 198 -9.65 21.70 21.79
N ALA A 199 -9.79 22.93 21.27
CA ALA A 199 -9.97 24.12 22.11
C ALA A 199 -11.41 24.33 22.64
N ARG A 200 -12.36 23.43 22.34
CA ARG A 200 -13.77 23.55 22.78
C ARG A 200 -14.29 22.44 23.70
N LEU A 201 -13.46 21.45 24.07
CA LEU A 201 -13.94 20.21 24.72
C LEU A 201 -13.73 20.10 26.23
N TYR A 202 -13.05 21.07 26.88
CA TYR A 202 -12.76 20.95 28.31
C TYR A 202 -13.98 20.88 29.26
N PRO A 203 -15.17 21.45 28.98
CA PRO A 203 -16.35 21.19 29.82
C PRO A 203 -17.10 19.90 29.44
N PHE A 204 -16.80 19.28 28.30
CA PHE A 204 -17.45 18.04 27.83
C PHE A 204 -16.71 16.76 28.24
N LEU A 205 -15.39 16.84 28.46
CA LEU A 205 -14.56 15.69 28.84
C LEU A 205 -14.97 15.11 30.21
N SER A 206 -15.35 15.97 31.15
CA SER A 206 -15.84 15.57 32.48
C SER A 206 -17.20 14.86 32.43
N LEU A 207 -18.05 15.21 31.45
CA LEU A 207 -19.36 14.58 31.25
C LEU A 207 -19.23 13.24 30.52
N LEU A 208 -18.29 13.13 29.56
CA LEU A 208 -17.96 11.88 28.87
C LEU A 208 -17.28 10.86 29.80
N LEU A 209 -16.41 11.29 30.71
CA LEU A 209 -15.84 10.42 31.75
C LEU A 209 -16.92 9.88 32.70
N ALA A 210 -17.93 10.70 33.02
CA ALA A 210 -19.08 10.26 33.82
C ALA A 210 -20.01 9.30 33.03
N LEU A 211 -20.16 9.48 31.71
CA LEU A 211 -20.91 8.57 30.83
C LEU A 211 -20.15 7.27 30.53
N ALA A 212 -18.81 7.31 30.42
CA ALA A 212 -17.97 6.13 30.24
C ALA A 212 -17.96 5.23 31.49
N ALA A 213 -18.09 5.81 32.69
CA ALA A 213 -18.25 5.06 33.94
C ALA A 213 -19.63 4.37 34.07
N LEU A 214 -20.60 4.70 33.21
CA LEU A 214 -21.96 4.13 33.20
C LEU A 214 -22.18 3.06 32.12
N HIS A 215 -21.24 2.91 31.17
CA HIS A 215 -21.24 1.79 30.22
C HIS A 215 -20.33 0.69 30.78
N GLY A 216 -20.92 -0.38 31.32
CA GLY A 216 -20.16 -1.60 31.63
C GLY A 216 -19.34 -2.02 30.40
N THR A 217 -18.03 -2.18 30.59
CA THR A 217 -17.09 -2.50 29.52
C THR A 217 -17.40 -3.87 28.92
N CYS A 218 -18.11 -3.89 27.79
CA CYS A 218 -18.24 -5.07 26.94
C CYS A 218 -17.02 -5.16 25.98
N GLY A 219 -15.81 -5.02 26.52
CA GLY A 219 -14.57 -5.03 25.74
C GLY A 219 -14.12 -6.46 25.43
N VAL A 220 -13.66 -6.70 24.20
CA VAL A 220 -13.05 -7.99 23.81
C VAL A 220 -11.69 -8.12 24.50
N GLU A 221 -11.45 -9.25 25.16
CA GLU A 221 -10.14 -9.61 25.70
C GLU A 221 -9.27 -10.26 24.62
N TYR A 222 -8.00 -9.87 24.55
CA TYR A 222 -7.05 -10.40 23.57
C TYR A 222 -5.96 -11.22 24.26
N GLU A 223 -5.87 -12.48 23.85
CA GLU A 223 -4.84 -13.42 24.25
C GLU A 223 -3.92 -13.72 23.08
N VAL A 224 -2.62 -13.82 23.35
CA VAL A 224 -1.62 -14.18 22.34
C VAL A 224 -0.61 -15.10 22.99
N GLU A 225 -0.35 -16.23 22.36
CA GLU A 225 0.58 -17.26 22.82
C GLU A 225 1.52 -17.67 21.68
N ASN A 226 2.77 -17.94 22.02
CA ASN A 226 3.72 -18.59 21.14
C ASN A 226 3.97 -20.01 21.67
N ASP A 227 3.26 -20.99 21.13
CA ASP A 227 3.34 -22.40 21.56
C ASP A 227 4.62 -23.07 21.06
N THR A 228 5.41 -22.38 20.23
CA THR A 228 6.54 -22.95 19.50
C THR A 228 7.81 -22.11 19.56
N PRO A 229 8.22 -21.60 20.74
CA PRO A 229 9.28 -20.58 20.87
C PRO A 229 10.68 -21.09 20.46
N ASN A 230 10.86 -22.42 20.35
CA ASN A 230 12.13 -23.03 19.96
C ASN A 230 12.24 -23.34 18.46
N THR A 231 11.18 -23.07 17.68
CA THR A 231 11.18 -23.24 16.22
C THR A 231 11.72 -21.97 15.56
N LEU A 232 12.23 -22.07 14.32
CA LEU A 232 12.71 -20.87 13.60
C LEU A 232 11.61 -19.81 13.46
N GLY A 233 10.38 -20.23 13.19
CA GLY A 233 9.21 -19.36 13.11
C GLY A 233 8.79 -18.75 14.45
N GLY A 234 8.79 -19.54 15.53
CA GLY A 234 8.46 -19.04 16.86
C GLY A 234 9.52 -18.06 17.38
N VAL A 235 10.81 -18.34 17.17
CA VAL A 235 11.90 -17.38 17.46
C VAL A 235 11.72 -16.11 16.65
N ARG A 236 11.36 -16.25 15.36
CA ARG A 236 11.11 -15.12 14.47
C ARG A 236 9.95 -14.26 14.97
N PHE A 237 8.85 -14.88 15.41
CA PHE A 237 7.73 -14.17 16.00
C PHE A 237 8.16 -13.37 17.25
N ASP A 238 8.88 -13.99 18.18
CA ASP A 238 9.29 -13.32 19.42
C ASP A 238 10.22 -12.13 19.18
N GLN A 239 11.13 -12.25 18.22
CA GLN A 239 12.12 -11.21 17.91
C GLN A 239 11.54 -10.08 17.06
N ASP A 240 10.82 -10.43 16.00
CA ASP A 240 10.47 -9.48 14.93
C ASP A 240 9.01 -9.02 14.96
N ILE A 241 8.13 -9.67 15.74
CA ILE A 241 6.71 -9.30 15.86
C ILE A 241 6.36 -9.00 17.32
N GLY A 242 6.33 -10.04 18.15
CA GLY A 242 6.10 -9.99 19.58
C GLY A 242 4.63 -9.98 20.01
N ILE A 243 4.37 -10.55 21.20
CA ILE A 243 3.06 -10.55 21.85
C ILE A 243 2.49 -9.12 22.04
N PRO A 244 3.25 -8.12 22.55
CA PRO A 244 2.69 -6.79 22.79
C PRO A 244 2.20 -6.11 21.50
N PHE A 245 2.96 -6.25 20.41
CA PHE A 245 2.57 -5.73 19.10
C PHE A 245 1.32 -6.43 18.59
N THR A 246 1.26 -7.75 18.70
CA THR A 246 0.11 -8.56 18.25
C THR A 246 -1.17 -8.13 18.99
N LYS A 247 -1.14 -8.02 20.32
CA LYS A 247 -2.28 -7.54 21.11
C LYS A 247 -2.71 -6.12 20.72
N ASN A 248 -1.75 -5.23 20.46
CA ASN A 248 -2.04 -3.88 20.03
C ASN A 248 -2.77 -3.85 18.67
N ILE A 249 -2.28 -4.58 17.67
CA ILE A 249 -2.93 -4.61 16.36
C ILE A 249 -4.27 -5.33 16.40
N MET A 250 -4.49 -6.31 17.29
CA MET A 250 -5.79 -6.95 17.46
C MET A 250 -6.89 -5.94 17.83
N GLY A 251 -6.59 -5.03 18.76
CA GLY A 251 -7.52 -3.94 19.10
C GLY A 251 -7.84 -3.02 17.93
N ILE A 252 -6.82 -2.64 17.16
CA ILE A 252 -6.94 -1.77 15.97
C ILE A 252 -7.76 -2.46 14.88
N ILE A 253 -7.46 -3.73 14.60
CA ILE A 253 -8.13 -4.53 13.58
C ILE A 253 -9.60 -4.75 13.94
N ASN A 254 -9.91 -5.07 15.19
CA ASN A 254 -11.29 -5.25 15.63
C ASN A 254 -12.13 -3.97 15.42
N GLN A 255 -11.61 -2.82 15.85
CA GLN A 255 -12.28 -1.53 15.60
C GLN A 255 -12.45 -1.25 14.10
N PHE A 256 -11.42 -1.54 13.30
CA PHE A 256 -11.50 -1.40 11.85
C PHE A 256 -12.59 -2.29 11.24
N ILE A 257 -12.67 -3.56 11.63
CA ILE A 257 -13.68 -4.50 11.12
C ILE A 257 -15.08 -4.03 11.49
N TRP A 258 -15.33 -3.65 12.75
CA TRP A 258 -16.63 -3.12 13.16
C TRP A 258 -17.01 -1.84 12.42
N ASN A 259 -16.04 -0.97 12.11
CA ASN A 259 -16.29 0.22 11.31
C ASN A 259 -16.63 -0.13 9.86
N VAL A 260 -15.89 -1.05 9.23
CA VAL A 260 -16.17 -1.47 7.85
C VAL A 260 -17.50 -2.23 7.74
N PHE A 261 -17.88 -3.01 8.76
CA PHE A 261 -19.16 -3.71 8.83
C PHE A 261 -20.32 -2.85 9.34
N GLU A 262 -20.09 -1.58 9.66
CA GLU A 262 -21.11 -0.67 10.19
C GLU A 262 -21.83 -1.24 11.43
N GLN A 263 -21.06 -1.82 12.35
CA GLN A 263 -21.53 -2.41 13.61
C GLN A 263 -21.06 -1.60 14.83
N PRO A 264 -21.58 -0.37 15.04
CA PRO A 264 -21.07 0.53 16.08
C PRO A 264 -21.51 0.15 17.49
N THR A 265 -22.50 -0.74 17.66
CA THR A 265 -23.01 -1.13 18.98
C THR A 265 -22.83 -2.61 19.27
N PRO A 266 -22.72 -3.01 20.56
CA PRO A 266 -22.64 -4.43 20.93
C PRO A 266 -23.83 -5.28 20.47
N ALA A 267 -24.99 -4.67 20.17
CA ALA A 267 -26.16 -5.39 19.67
C ALA A 267 -26.02 -5.80 18.19
N ASP A 268 -25.24 -5.04 17.43
CA ASP A 268 -25.00 -5.26 16.00
C ASP A 268 -23.78 -6.17 15.75
N GLN A 269 -22.83 -6.15 16.69
CA GLN A 269 -21.56 -6.88 16.60
C GLN A 269 -21.74 -8.39 16.78
N LYS A 270 -20.98 -9.18 16.03
CA LYS A 270 -20.76 -10.59 16.36
C LYS A 270 -19.91 -10.65 17.64
N TYR A 271 -20.52 -11.10 18.73
CA TYR A 271 -19.90 -11.10 20.04
C TYR A 271 -18.82 -12.19 20.18
N ALA A 272 -17.62 -11.78 20.56
CA ALA A 272 -16.55 -12.65 21.03
C ALA A 272 -15.98 -12.05 22.32
N ALA A 273 -16.11 -12.76 23.46
CA ALA A 273 -15.60 -12.27 24.74
C ALA A 273 -14.06 -12.25 24.77
N VAL A 274 -13.46 -13.31 24.22
CA VAL A 274 -12.02 -13.51 24.12
C VAL A 274 -11.70 -13.87 22.68
N VAL A 275 -10.64 -13.28 22.13
CA VAL A 275 -10.02 -13.72 20.87
C VAL A 275 -8.58 -14.11 21.17
N LYS A 276 -8.22 -15.34 20.82
CA LYS A 276 -6.89 -15.89 21.08
C LYS A 276 -6.12 -16.05 19.77
N VAL A 277 -4.85 -15.62 19.76
CA VAL A 277 -3.90 -15.92 18.68
C VAL A 277 -2.85 -16.88 19.21
N VAL A 278 -2.59 -17.96 18.48
CA VAL A 278 -1.54 -18.94 18.80
C VAL A 278 -0.59 -19.08 17.62
N ILE A 279 0.70 -18.94 17.88
CA ILE A 279 1.75 -19.32 16.92
C ILE A 279 2.06 -20.80 17.09
N ALA A 280 1.68 -21.61 16.11
CA ALA A 280 1.79 -23.07 16.16
C ALA A 280 2.60 -23.64 14.99
N GLN A 281 3.17 -24.83 15.18
CA GLN A 281 4.03 -25.49 14.22
C GLN A 281 3.18 -26.40 13.33
N TYR A 282 2.87 -25.94 12.13
CA TYR A 282 2.20 -26.71 11.08
C TYR A 282 2.53 -26.14 9.70
N ASP A 283 2.30 -26.93 8.66
CA ASP A 283 2.60 -26.60 7.26
C ASP A 283 1.33 -26.77 6.40
N GLY A 284 1.24 -26.05 5.28
CA GLY A 284 0.15 -26.13 4.30
C GLY A 284 -0.74 -24.90 4.18
N PHE A 285 -0.83 -24.06 5.20
CA PHE A 285 -1.55 -22.78 5.18
C PHE A 285 -0.89 -21.78 6.14
N GLU A 286 -1.03 -20.48 5.86
CA GLU A 286 -0.42 -19.39 6.61
C GLU A 286 -1.07 -19.19 7.98
N GLY A 287 -2.40 -19.32 8.03
CA GLY A 287 -3.24 -19.15 9.20
C GLY A 287 -4.57 -19.88 9.03
N PHE A 288 -5.32 -20.03 10.12
CA PHE A 288 -6.73 -20.41 10.09
C PHE A 288 -7.42 -20.06 11.41
N VAL A 289 -8.75 -19.97 11.39
CA VAL A 289 -9.56 -19.73 12.59
C VAL A 289 -10.38 -20.96 12.99
N ASP A 290 -10.23 -21.39 14.24
CA ASP A 290 -11.27 -22.16 14.93
C ASP A 290 -12.34 -21.19 15.44
N ILE A 291 -13.37 -21.02 14.60
CA ILE A 291 -14.45 -20.04 14.82
C ILE A 291 -15.22 -20.35 16.11
N SER A 292 -15.31 -21.61 16.54
CA SER A 292 -16.06 -21.98 17.75
C SER A 292 -15.38 -21.48 19.03
N ASN A 293 -14.05 -21.36 18.99
CA ASN A 293 -13.23 -20.96 20.12
C ASN A 293 -12.63 -19.55 19.96
N ASN A 294 -12.98 -18.83 18.88
CA ASN A 294 -12.36 -17.54 18.51
C ASN A 294 -10.83 -17.62 18.53
N LEU A 295 -10.28 -18.75 18.08
CA LEU A 295 -8.87 -19.07 18.12
C LEU A 295 -8.28 -18.98 16.72
N ILE A 296 -7.40 -18.00 16.54
CA ILE A 296 -6.61 -17.81 15.33
C ILE A 296 -5.29 -18.56 15.52
N ASN A 297 -5.00 -19.49 14.62
CA ASN A 297 -3.72 -20.18 14.54
C ASN A 297 -2.91 -19.56 13.42
N ILE A 298 -1.63 -19.29 13.68
CA ILE A 298 -0.68 -18.78 12.67
C ILE A 298 0.50 -19.76 12.58
N SER A 299 0.88 -20.09 11.34
CA SER A 299 1.93 -21.06 11.07
C SER A 299 3.30 -20.48 11.39
N ALA A 300 4.02 -21.10 12.32
CA ALA A 300 5.44 -20.84 12.52
C ALA A 300 6.25 -21.14 11.23
N VAL A 301 5.86 -22.14 10.44
CA VAL A 301 6.52 -22.46 9.15
C VAL A 301 6.37 -21.31 8.16
N TYR A 302 5.21 -20.66 8.10
CA TYR A 302 5.00 -19.46 7.29
C TYR A 302 5.88 -18.30 7.77
N LEU A 303 5.87 -18.01 9.08
CA LEU A 303 6.65 -16.90 9.65
C LEU A 303 8.16 -17.07 9.44
N GLN A 304 8.68 -18.30 9.42
CA GLN A 304 10.10 -18.55 9.22
C GLN A 304 10.60 -18.10 7.83
N GLY A 305 9.70 -18.05 6.83
CA GLY A 305 10.02 -17.75 5.44
C GLY A 305 10.28 -16.27 5.15
N MET A 306 9.99 -15.38 6.11
CA MET A 306 10.05 -13.92 5.93
C MET A 306 10.84 -13.24 7.05
N GLN A 307 11.33 -12.03 6.78
CA GLN A 307 12.11 -11.24 7.75
C GLN A 307 11.82 -9.75 7.61
N GLY A 308 12.07 -8.98 8.66
CA GLY A 308 11.99 -7.51 8.64
C GLY A 308 10.58 -6.98 8.31
N ASP A 309 10.52 -5.90 7.53
CA ASP A 309 9.26 -5.20 7.23
C ASP A 309 8.29 -6.03 6.39
N VAL A 310 8.80 -6.94 5.55
CA VAL A 310 7.99 -7.88 4.77
C VAL A 310 7.22 -8.81 5.71
N LEU A 311 7.90 -9.36 6.73
CA LEU A 311 7.26 -10.19 7.74
C LEU A 311 6.18 -9.42 8.51
N ARG A 312 6.46 -8.20 8.98
CA ARG A 312 5.48 -7.40 9.73
C ARG A 312 4.27 -7.04 8.88
N THR A 313 4.47 -6.72 7.61
CA THR A 313 3.38 -6.39 6.68
C THR A 313 2.54 -7.62 6.37
N ALA A 314 3.17 -8.75 6.06
CA ALA A 314 2.49 -10.02 5.79
C ALA A 314 1.73 -10.53 7.01
N PHE A 315 2.31 -10.42 8.21
CA PHE A 315 1.64 -10.75 9.47
C PHE A 315 0.43 -9.86 9.72
N ARG A 316 0.54 -8.56 9.46
CA ARG A 316 -0.63 -7.65 9.56
C ARG A 316 -1.71 -8.05 8.57
N ALA A 317 -1.38 -8.25 7.29
CA ALA A 317 -2.36 -8.66 6.29
C ALA A 317 -3.09 -9.94 6.70
N LEU A 318 -2.36 -10.97 7.15
CA LEU A 318 -2.92 -12.20 7.67
C LEU A 318 -3.82 -11.95 8.89
N MET A 319 -3.41 -11.12 9.84
CA MET A 319 -4.24 -10.77 10.99
C MET A 319 -5.54 -10.06 10.61
N TYR A 320 -5.53 -9.17 9.60
CA TYR A 320 -6.76 -8.57 9.08
C TYR A 320 -7.69 -9.64 8.47
N HIS A 321 -7.13 -10.58 7.71
CA HIS A 321 -7.88 -11.69 7.14
C HIS A 321 -8.49 -12.58 8.24
N GLU A 322 -7.66 -13.16 9.11
CA GLU A 322 -8.10 -14.12 10.12
C GLU A 322 -9.03 -13.51 11.17
N MET A 323 -8.76 -12.29 11.65
CA MET A 323 -9.67 -11.63 12.60
C MET A 323 -11.04 -11.34 11.96
N THR A 324 -11.11 -11.16 10.64
CA THR A 324 -12.39 -10.99 9.96
C THR A 324 -13.25 -12.24 10.10
N HIS A 325 -12.69 -13.46 10.02
CA HIS A 325 -13.45 -14.68 10.26
C HIS A 325 -14.08 -14.75 11.66
N VAL A 326 -13.41 -14.20 12.68
CA VAL A 326 -13.95 -14.12 14.04
C VAL A 326 -15.20 -13.24 14.07
N PHE A 327 -15.18 -12.07 13.43
CA PHE A 327 -16.24 -11.06 13.56
C PHE A 327 -17.26 -11.04 12.41
N GLN A 328 -17.01 -11.72 11.29
CA GLN A 328 -17.97 -11.85 10.20
C GLN A 328 -19.03 -12.91 10.48
N TRP A 329 -20.20 -12.74 9.89
CA TRP A 329 -21.25 -13.76 9.89
C TRP A 329 -21.07 -14.71 8.69
N SER A 330 -21.04 -16.01 8.94
CA SER A 330 -20.86 -17.05 7.91
C SER A 330 -22.17 -17.63 7.36
N GLY A 331 -23.32 -17.01 7.64
CA GLY A 331 -24.61 -17.58 7.29
C GLY A 331 -24.89 -18.88 8.04
N ASN A 332 -24.42 -19.03 9.30
CA ASN A 332 -24.43 -20.32 9.99
C ASN A 332 -23.81 -21.45 9.13
N PHE A 333 -22.65 -21.16 8.53
CA PHE A 333 -21.91 -22.05 7.62
C PHE A 333 -22.62 -22.41 6.30
N THR A 334 -23.68 -21.68 5.93
CA THR A 334 -24.33 -21.84 4.62
C THR A 334 -23.74 -20.91 3.55
N ALA A 335 -22.96 -19.91 3.93
CA ALA A 335 -22.22 -19.09 2.98
C ALA A 335 -21.13 -19.93 2.28
N PRO A 336 -20.94 -19.81 0.96
CA PRO A 336 -19.91 -20.54 0.25
C PRO A 336 -18.52 -20.03 0.66
N SER A 337 -17.55 -20.94 0.74
CA SER A 337 -16.18 -20.61 1.17
C SER A 337 -15.58 -19.41 0.42
N PRO A 338 -15.68 -19.29 -0.92
CA PRO A 338 -15.12 -18.14 -1.62
C PRO A 338 -15.69 -16.79 -1.15
N LEU A 339 -16.96 -16.74 -0.74
CA LEU A 339 -17.56 -15.51 -0.21
C LEU A 339 -17.02 -15.18 1.18
N THR A 340 -16.93 -16.17 2.09
CA THR A 340 -16.43 -15.93 3.45
C THR A 340 -14.95 -15.55 3.47
N GLU A 341 -14.15 -16.16 2.60
CA GLU A 341 -12.74 -15.86 2.41
C GLU A 341 -12.56 -14.54 1.65
N GLY A 342 -13.40 -14.29 0.64
CA GLY A 342 -13.41 -13.03 -0.11
C GLY A 342 -13.77 -11.82 0.74
N ILE A 343 -14.62 -11.96 1.76
CA ILE A 343 -14.89 -10.88 2.73
C ILE A 343 -13.66 -10.65 3.63
N ALA A 344 -12.94 -11.70 4.04
CA ALA A 344 -11.70 -11.57 4.79
C ALA A 344 -10.61 -10.84 3.96
N ASP A 345 -10.44 -11.23 2.69
CA ASP A 345 -9.54 -10.56 1.75
C ASP A 345 -10.00 -9.14 1.37
N TYR A 346 -11.31 -8.89 1.38
CA TYR A 346 -11.85 -7.54 1.23
C TYR A 346 -11.42 -6.61 2.38
N MET A 347 -11.31 -7.13 3.61
CA MET A 347 -10.77 -6.34 4.73
C MET A 347 -9.29 -6.02 4.54
N VAL A 348 -8.50 -6.94 3.98
CA VAL A 348 -7.11 -6.71 3.59
C VAL A 348 -7.01 -5.60 2.53
N LEU A 349 -7.87 -5.64 1.50
CA LEU A 349 -7.99 -4.59 0.49
C LEU A 349 -8.35 -3.23 1.09
N ARG A 350 -9.38 -3.18 1.95
CA ARG A 350 -9.82 -1.95 2.60
C ARG A 350 -8.77 -1.35 3.54
N ALA A 351 -7.96 -2.21 4.17
CA ALA A 351 -6.82 -1.81 4.98
C ALA A 351 -5.59 -1.42 4.14
N LYS A 352 -5.66 -1.56 2.81
CA LYS A 352 -4.55 -1.30 1.86
C LYS A 352 -3.31 -2.13 2.16
N LEU A 353 -3.51 -3.37 2.60
CA LEU A 353 -2.45 -4.33 2.92
C LEU A 353 -2.25 -5.39 1.82
N ASN A 354 -2.89 -5.21 0.67
CA ASN A 354 -2.76 -6.12 -0.46
C ASN A 354 -1.36 -6.07 -1.07
N GLY A 355 -0.67 -7.22 -1.10
CA GLY A 355 0.66 -7.37 -1.68
C GLY A 355 0.66 -7.40 -3.21
N THR A 356 1.85 -7.53 -3.81
CA THR A 356 2.05 -7.55 -5.27
C THR A 356 1.45 -8.78 -5.97
N GLY A 357 1.18 -9.86 -5.23
CA GLY A 357 0.52 -11.07 -5.72
C GLY A 357 -1.01 -11.00 -5.72
N PHE A 358 -1.59 -9.99 -5.07
CA PHE A 358 -3.03 -9.89 -4.88
C PHE A 358 -3.76 -9.68 -6.22
N ALA A 359 -4.91 -10.32 -6.41
CA ALA A 359 -5.71 -10.23 -7.63
C ALA A 359 -5.94 -8.78 -8.07
N LEU A 360 -5.77 -8.54 -9.37
CA LEU A 360 -6.07 -7.25 -9.98
C LEU A 360 -7.59 -7.06 -10.17
N PRO A 361 -8.08 -5.82 -10.26
CA PRO A 361 -9.44 -5.56 -10.72
C PRO A 361 -9.70 -6.23 -12.08
N GLY A 362 -10.78 -7.01 -12.15
CA GLY A 362 -11.21 -7.75 -13.33
C GLY A 362 -10.45 -9.04 -13.60
N GLN A 363 -9.53 -9.43 -12.71
CA GLN A 363 -8.94 -10.75 -12.78
C GLN A 363 -10.00 -11.81 -12.50
N GLY A 364 -9.87 -12.93 -13.20
CA GLY A 364 -10.71 -14.09 -13.03
C GLY A 364 -11.92 -14.19 -13.95
N ASP A 365 -12.49 -15.40 -14.02
CA ASP A 365 -13.58 -15.77 -14.92
C ASP A 365 -14.94 -15.83 -14.20
N ARG A 366 -14.94 -16.12 -12.88
CA ARG A 366 -16.14 -16.13 -12.01
C ARG A 366 -15.91 -15.36 -10.72
N TRP A 367 -16.98 -14.79 -10.16
CA TRP A 367 -16.89 -13.93 -8.98
C TRP A 367 -16.39 -14.66 -7.72
N ASP A 368 -16.62 -15.98 -7.62
CA ASP A 368 -16.32 -16.85 -6.48
C ASP A 368 -15.22 -17.89 -6.79
N GLU A 369 -14.40 -17.70 -7.82
CA GLU A 369 -13.37 -18.69 -8.17
C GLU A 369 -12.09 -18.62 -7.31
N GLY A 370 -11.95 -17.54 -6.54
CA GLY A 370 -10.79 -17.29 -5.68
C GLY A 370 -11.08 -16.15 -4.70
N TYR A 371 -10.34 -16.12 -3.60
CA TYR A 371 -10.65 -15.25 -2.45
C TYR A 371 -10.40 -13.78 -2.81
N GLU A 372 -9.21 -13.49 -3.34
CA GLU A 372 -8.83 -12.16 -3.80
C GLU A 372 -9.69 -11.66 -4.99
N VAL A 373 -10.10 -12.57 -5.88
CA VAL A 373 -11.03 -12.27 -6.99
C VAL A 373 -12.39 -11.86 -6.44
N THR A 374 -12.90 -12.62 -5.47
CA THR A 374 -14.14 -12.31 -4.76
C THR A 374 -14.04 -10.96 -4.04
N ALA A 375 -12.91 -10.69 -3.38
CA ALA A 375 -12.67 -9.42 -2.70
C ALA A 375 -12.72 -8.21 -3.66
N ARG A 376 -12.15 -8.35 -4.86
CA ARG A 376 -12.23 -7.33 -5.93
C ARG A 376 -13.64 -7.13 -6.46
N PHE A 377 -14.43 -8.19 -6.54
CA PHE A 377 -15.84 -8.09 -6.90
C PHE A 377 -16.66 -7.39 -5.81
N LEU A 378 -16.39 -7.67 -4.53
CA LEU A 378 -17.03 -6.99 -3.41
C LEU A 378 -16.69 -5.49 -3.37
N GLU A 379 -15.44 -5.11 -3.67
CA GLU A 379 -15.03 -3.71 -3.87
C GLU A 379 -15.85 -3.01 -4.97
N TYR A 380 -16.12 -3.70 -6.08
CA TYR A 380 -17.02 -3.18 -7.12
C TYR A 380 -18.46 -3.06 -6.62
N CYS A 381 -19.00 -4.05 -5.91
CA CYS A 381 -20.35 -4.00 -5.36
C CYS A 381 -20.52 -2.83 -4.37
N ASP A 382 -19.52 -2.58 -3.52
CA ASP A 382 -19.46 -1.41 -2.63
C ASP A 382 -19.43 -0.08 -3.40
N SER A 383 -18.87 -0.06 -4.62
CA SER A 383 -18.91 1.13 -5.48
C SER A 383 -20.30 1.40 -6.08
N LEU A 384 -21.15 0.37 -6.20
CA LEU A 384 -22.54 0.50 -6.64
C LEU A 384 -23.47 0.91 -5.49
N MET A 385 -23.21 0.37 -4.30
CA MET A 385 -23.90 0.74 -3.07
C MET A 385 -22.89 0.83 -1.93
N THR A 386 -22.63 2.05 -1.46
CA THR A 386 -21.78 2.28 -0.28
C THR A 386 -22.29 1.43 0.89
N GLY A 387 -21.40 0.64 1.50
CA GLY A 387 -21.77 -0.26 2.61
C GLY A 387 -22.37 -1.60 2.15
N PHE A 388 -22.29 -1.96 0.88
CA PHE A 388 -22.80 -3.24 0.37
C PHE A 388 -22.27 -4.45 1.15
N THR A 389 -20.96 -4.53 1.35
CA THR A 389 -20.32 -5.67 2.03
C THR A 389 -20.72 -5.73 3.50
N ALA A 390 -20.89 -4.58 4.15
CA ALA A 390 -21.44 -4.48 5.51
C ALA A 390 -22.89 -5.01 5.57
N ALA A 391 -23.74 -4.55 4.64
CA ALA A 391 -25.12 -4.99 4.54
C ALA A 391 -25.22 -6.49 4.25
N LEU A 392 -24.38 -7.01 3.35
CA LEU A 392 -24.31 -8.44 3.03
C LEU A 392 -23.91 -9.26 4.26
N ASN A 393 -22.85 -8.87 4.97
CA ASN A 393 -22.43 -9.49 6.22
C ASN A 393 -23.57 -9.52 7.26
N ASN A 394 -24.28 -8.40 7.44
CA ASN A 394 -25.41 -8.33 8.36
C ASN A 394 -26.57 -9.26 7.96
N LYS A 395 -26.85 -9.42 6.67
CA LYS A 395 -27.86 -10.38 6.19
C LYS A 395 -27.45 -11.83 6.44
N MET A 396 -26.14 -12.11 6.49
CA MET A 396 -25.59 -13.43 6.77
C MET A 396 -25.62 -13.85 8.24
N ARG A 397 -26.28 -13.10 9.14
CA ARG A 397 -26.32 -13.42 10.58
C ARG A 397 -26.79 -14.84 10.90
N TYR A 398 -27.71 -15.39 10.10
CA TYR A 398 -28.34 -16.69 10.38
C TYR A 398 -28.30 -17.68 9.21
N ALA A 399 -28.26 -17.18 7.97
CA ALA A 399 -28.21 -17.98 6.75
C ALA A 399 -27.63 -17.14 5.62
N TYR A 400 -27.13 -17.78 4.57
CA TYR A 400 -26.78 -17.15 3.31
C TYR A 400 -27.79 -17.54 2.23
N SER A 401 -28.09 -16.58 1.37
CA SER A 401 -28.81 -16.79 0.11
C SER A 401 -28.20 -15.88 -0.94
N GLU A 402 -27.97 -16.41 -2.13
CA GLU A 402 -27.49 -15.61 -3.28
C GLU A 402 -28.50 -14.50 -3.65
N ASP A 403 -29.78 -14.67 -3.33
CA ASP A 403 -30.82 -13.65 -3.48
C ASP A 403 -30.52 -12.36 -2.69
N TYR A 404 -29.59 -12.37 -1.73
CA TYR A 404 -29.15 -11.16 -1.03
C TYR A 404 -28.53 -10.13 -1.99
N PHE A 405 -27.88 -10.56 -3.08
CA PHE A 405 -27.40 -9.64 -4.12
C PHE A 405 -28.57 -8.94 -4.82
N VAL A 406 -29.66 -9.66 -5.10
CA VAL A 406 -30.88 -9.09 -5.68
C VAL A 406 -31.53 -8.12 -4.70
N GLN A 407 -31.61 -8.48 -3.42
CA GLN A 407 -32.22 -7.62 -2.41
C GLN A 407 -31.43 -6.32 -2.18
N LEU A 408 -30.10 -6.36 -2.26
CA LEU A 408 -29.23 -5.22 -1.98
C LEU A 408 -28.97 -4.35 -3.23
N LEU A 409 -28.74 -4.96 -4.39
CA LEU A 409 -28.34 -4.26 -5.64
C LEU A 409 -29.38 -4.37 -6.76
N GLY A 410 -30.48 -5.08 -6.54
CA GLY A 410 -31.57 -5.24 -7.52
C GLY A 410 -31.25 -6.21 -8.66
N LYS A 411 -30.12 -6.93 -8.60
CA LYS A 411 -29.63 -7.78 -9.70
C LYS A 411 -29.06 -9.10 -9.19
N PRO A 412 -29.18 -10.19 -9.96
CA PRO A 412 -28.49 -11.46 -9.68
C PRO A 412 -26.97 -11.28 -9.70
N VAL A 413 -26.25 -12.10 -8.93
CA VAL A 413 -24.78 -12.00 -8.82
C VAL A 413 -24.05 -12.20 -10.15
N ASP A 414 -24.53 -13.11 -11.00
CA ASP A 414 -23.95 -13.36 -12.33
C ASP A 414 -24.09 -12.16 -13.27
N GLN A 415 -25.20 -11.41 -13.15
CA GLN A 415 -25.38 -10.18 -13.90
C GLN A 415 -24.43 -9.09 -13.39
N LEU A 416 -24.32 -8.93 -12.07
CA LEU A 416 -23.38 -7.98 -11.46
C LEU A 416 -21.93 -8.29 -11.84
N TRP A 417 -21.54 -9.56 -11.88
CA TRP A 417 -20.22 -9.99 -12.34
C TRP A 417 -20.00 -9.64 -13.82
N SER A 418 -20.98 -9.91 -14.67
CA SER A 418 -20.89 -9.55 -16.10
C SER A 418 -20.75 -8.04 -16.30
N GLU A 419 -21.48 -7.23 -15.52
CA GLU A 419 -21.39 -5.76 -15.52
C GLU A 419 -20.04 -5.26 -14.97
N TYR A 420 -19.50 -5.91 -13.94
CA TYR A 420 -18.16 -5.64 -13.42
C TYR A 420 -17.11 -5.83 -14.51
N LYS A 421 -17.14 -6.96 -15.22
CA LYS A 421 -16.24 -7.25 -16.33
C LYS A 421 -16.42 -6.21 -17.45
N ALA A 422 -17.66 -5.93 -17.85
CA ALA A 422 -17.96 -4.95 -18.90
C ALA A 422 -17.49 -3.54 -18.56
N LYS A 423 -17.67 -3.06 -17.32
CA LYS A 423 -17.17 -1.76 -16.86
C LYS A 423 -15.67 -1.65 -17.06
N LEU A 424 -14.93 -2.70 -16.71
CA LEU A 424 -13.47 -2.74 -16.88
C LEU A 424 -13.04 -2.84 -18.35
N PHE A 425 -13.91 -3.32 -19.24
CA PHE A 425 -13.70 -3.30 -20.69
C PHE A 425 -14.04 -1.94 -21.33
N GLU A 426 -15.12 -1.26 -20.92
CA GLU A 426 -15.49 0.09 -21.41
C GLU A 426 -14.49 1.15 -20.99
N ASP A 427 -13.87 0.93 -19.83
CA ASP A 427 -12.79 1.72 -19.30
C ASP A 427 -11.44 1.46 -20.04
N LEU A 428 -11.40 0.71 -21.14
CA LEU A 428 -10.26 0.59 -22.05
C LEU A 428 -10.43 1.52 -23.27
N PRO A 429 -9.41 2.31 -23.67
CA PRO A 429 -9.52 3.13 -24.87
C PRO A 429 -9.79 2.29 -26.13
N TYR A 430 -10.68 2.78 -26.98
CA TYR A 430 -11.27 2.20 -28.20
C TYR A 430 -10.28 1.61 -29.24
N GLU A 431 -8.97 1.73 -29.07
CA GLU A 431 -7.95 1.19 -30.00
C GLU A 431 -7.68 -0.32 -29.85
N LEU A 432 -8.36 -1.04 -28.95
CA LEU A 432 -8.14 -2.48 -28.73
C LEU A 432 -9.30 -3.40 -29.18
N VAL A 433 -10.32 -2.87 -29.87
CA VAL A 433 -11.53 -3.66 -30.22
C VAL A 433 -11.37 -4.53 -31.49
N ASP A 434 -10.25 -4.46 -32.22
CA ASP A 434 -10.07 -5.22 -33.48
C ASP A 434 -9.09 -6.40 -33.38
N SER A 435 -9.21 -7.24 -32.34
CA SER A 435 -8.47 -8.52 -32.32
C SER A 435 -9.26 -9.74 -31.85
N SER A 436 -10.55 -9.61 -31.51
CA SER A 436 -11.35 -10.73 -30.99
C SER A 436 -12.22 -11.45 -32.02
N GLN A 437 -12.15 -11.13 -33.32
CA GLN A 437 -12.97 -11.82 -34.33
C GLN A 437 -12.34 -13.06 -34.99
N ASN A 438 -11.15 -13.53 -34.60
CA ASN A 438 -10.51 -14.69 -35.25
C ASN A 438 -10.00 -15.77 -34.28
N PHE A 439 -10.85 -16.29 -33.39
CA PHE A 439 -10.59 -17.57 -32.73
C PHE A 439 -11.81 -18.50 -32.78
N HIS A 440 -12.08 -19.01 -34.00
CA HIS A 440 -12.60 -20.36 -34.18
C HIS A 440 -11.42 -21.25 -34.59
N GLY A 441 -10.99 -22.14 -33.70
CA GLY A 441 -9.92 -23.09 -34.02
C GLY A 441 -9.56 -23.97 -32.82
N GLU A 442 -9.73 -25.26 -33.01
CA GLU A 442 -9.57 -26.38 -32.08
C GLU A 442 -8.28 -26.40 -31.26
N TRP A 443 -8.38 -26.98 -30.06
CA TRP A 443 -7.26 -27.46 -29.28
C TRP A 443 -6.52 -28.56 -30.05
N ASP A 444 -5.24 -28.34 -30.39
CA ASP A 444 -4.35 -29.44 -30.74
C ASP A 444 -3.25 -29.61 -29.68
N ALA A 445 -3.40 -30.69 -28.93
CA ALA A 445 -2.47 -31.15 -27.92
C ALA A 445 -1.40 -32.01 -28.60
N ASN A 446 -0.36 -31.40 -29.18
CA ASN A 446 0.88 -32.09 -29.55
C ASN A 446 1.97 -31.09 -29.89
N LEU A 447 3.00 -30.97 -29.04
CA LEU A 447 4.43 -30.92 -29.42
C LEU A 447 5.28 -30.59 -28.18
N LEU A 448 5.60 -31.65 -27.42
CA LEU A 448 6.87 -31.76 -26.71
C LEU A 448 7.90 -32.40 -27.66
N ILE A 449 9.20 -32.15 -27.37
CA ILE A 449 10.44 -32.72 -27.98
C ILE A 449 10.89 -31.89 -29.21
N GLU A 450 12.09 -31.33 -29.34
CA GLU A 450 13.45 -31.75 -28.96
C GLU A 450 14.43 -30.57 -28.95
N ALA A 451 15.56 -30.75 -28.29
CA ALA A 451 16.66 -29.80 -28.20
C ALA A 451 17.59 -29.82 -29.43
N ASP A 452 18.23 -28.66 -29.64
CA ASP A 452 19.57 -28.44 -30.19
C ASP A 452 19.80 -28.51 -31.73
N SER A 453 20.03 -27.34 -32.35
CA SER A 453 21.09 -27.16 -33.36
C SER A 453 21.34 -25.67 -33.71
N ALA A 454 22.42 -25.13 -33.16
CA ALA A 454 23.44 -24.29 -33.82
C ALA A 454 23.08 -22.97 -34.57
N LYS A 455 23.75 -21.91 -34.06
CA LYS A 455 24.51 -20.85 -34.78
C LYS A 455 23.76 -19.58 -35.26
N GLY A 456 24.00 -18.52 -34.49
CA GLY A 456 24.61 -17.29 -35.02
C GLY A 456 23.65 -16.23 -35.56
N ALA A 457 23.18 -15.34 -34.68
CA ALA A 457 22.89 -13.95 -35.05
C ALA A 457 22.95 -13.08 -33.79
N SER A 458 23.88 -12.14 -33.77
CA SER A 458 23.90 -11.02 -32.84
C SER A 458 22.66 -10.15 -33.06
N PHE A 459 21.88 -9.86 -32.01
CA PHE A 459 20.93 -8.76 -32.02
C PHE A 459 21.13 -7.85 -30.80
N SER A 460 21.20 -6.56 -31.11
CA SER A 460 21.58 -5.44 -30.25
C SER A 460 20.53 -5.16 -29.17
N THR A 461 20.93 -5.22 -27.89
CA THR A 461 20.22 -4.57 -26.79
C THR A 461 20.42 -3.05 -26.87
N SER A 462 19.36 -2.29 -27.12
CA SER A 462 19.42 -0.82 -27.16
C SER A 462 19.58 -0.24 -25.74
N HIS A 463 20.82 0.01 -25.34
CA HIS A 463 21.16 0.83 -24.17
C HIS A 463 21.26 2.29 -24.59
N SER A 464 20.61 3.20 -23.85
CA SER A 464 20.68 4.64 -24.09
C SER A 464 20.90 5.41 -22.79
N THR A 465 22.07 6.04 -22.71
CA THR A 465 22.47 6.98 -21.66
C THR A 465 22.35 8.39 -22.23
N MET A 466 21.59 9.26 -21.56
CA MET A 466 21.45 10.67 -21.94
C MET A 466 21.86 11.56 -20.77
N GLN A 467 22.88 12.39 -20.97
CA GLN A 467 23.17 13.51 -20.08
C GLN A 467 22.37 14.73 -20.56
N VAL A 468 21.61 15.37 -19.67
CA VAL A 468 20.87 16.60 -19.98
C VAL A 468 21.81 17.80 -19.77
N PRO A 469 22.17 18.59 -20.81
CA PRO A 469 22.99 19.77 -20.62
C PRO A 469 22.17 20.93 -20.05
N CYS A 470 22.71 21.63 -19.06
CA CYS A 470 22.15 22.88 -18.55
C CYS A 470 22.69 24.04 -19.40
N LYS A 471 21.81 24.92 -19.92
CA LYS A 471 22.22 26.14 -20.61
C LYS A 471 23.05 27.02 -19.67
N ALA A 472 24.30 27.31 -20.06
CA ALA A 472 25.12 28.33 -19.41
C ALA A 472 24.50 29.71 -19.64
N ALA A 473 24.46 30.53 -18.60
CA ALA A 473 24.12 31.94 -18.70
C ALA A 473 25.22 32.67 -19.49
N GLU A 474 24.84 33.27 -20.62
CA GLU A 474 25.71 34.18 -21.36
C GLU A 474 25.91 35.46 -20.53
N ALA A 475 27.14 35.69 -20.08
CA ALA A 475 27.58 36.96 -19.53
C ALA A 475 27.70 37.97 -20.68
N SER A 476 26.80 38.95 -20.72
CA SER A 476 26.92 40.14 -21.58
C SER A 476 28.04 41.04 -21.06
N SER A 477 29.24 40.93 -21.63
CA SER A 477 30.28 41.96 -21.56
C SER A 477 29.84 43.16 -22.41
N ARG A 478 29.48 44.28 -21.76
CA ARG A 478 29.47 45.61 -22.38
C ARG A 478 30.77 46.32 -22.02
N GLU A 479 31.71 46.34 -22.97
CA GLU A 479 32.69 47.41 -23.06
C GLU A 479 31.96 48.72 -23.37
N LYS A 480 32.25 49.77 -22.61
CA LYS A 480 32.15 51.15 -23.08
C LYS A 480 33.53 51.77 -22.99
N LEU A 481 34.02 52.17 -24.15
CA LEU A 481 35.08 53.15 -24.35
C LEU A 481 34.88 54.37 -23.44
N GLY A 482 35.99 54.79 -22.85
CA GLY A 482 36.18 55.97 -22.03
C GLY A 482 37.61 55.97 -21.52
#